data_AF-A0A815EEI7-F1
#
_entry.id   AF-A0A815EEI7-F1
#
_cell.length_a   1.000
_cell.length_b   1.000
_cell.length_c   1.000
_cell.angle_alpha   90.00
_cell.angle_beta   90.00
_cell.angle_gamma   90.00
#
_symmetry.space_group_name_H-M   'P 1'
#
loop_
_entity.id
_entity.type
_entity.pdbx_description
1 polymer ?
#
loop_
_entity_poly.entity_id
_entity_poly.type
_entity_poly.pdbx_seq_one_letter_code
_entity_poly.pdbx_strand_id
1 'polypeptide(L)'
;MIFLFTSLGTLFRIDSCEYNATEDLWHIKLCATDECINLTAEYIEYQKKHMTQSNITLFFGNLLIEMGEYVQAERYFSVILNTLSPNDEEMACIFFYFERRASAGKAINGLGVVYSELGRQNKAKDCFQRSMDLY
;
A
#
# COMPACT_ATOMS: atom_id res chain seq x y z
N MET A 1 -8.93 -12.73 -11.92
CA MET A 1 -8.02 -11.81 -11.20
C MET A 1 -6.67 -12.51 -11.10
N ILE A 2 -5.65 -12.05 -11.82
CA ILE A 2 -4.32 -12.68 -11.81
C ILE A 2 -3.51 -12.05 -10.67
N PHE A 3 -3.13 -12.85 -9.67
CA PHE A 3 -2.29 -12.42 -8.57
C PHE A 3 -0.82 -12.55 -8.99
N LEU A 4 -0.12 -11.42 -9.12
CA LEU A 4 1.32 -11.37 -9.23
C LEU A 4 1.86 -10.83 -7.89
N PHE A 5 2.34 -11.72 -7.02
CA PHE A 5 3.25 -11.33 -5.95
C PHE A 5 4.59 -11.01 -6.59
N THR A 6 4.85 -9.73 -6.87
CA THR A 6 6.14 -9.29 -7.38
C THR A 6 6.82 -8.38 -6.36
N SER A 7 8.08 -8.66 -6.07
CA SER A 7 9.01 -7.66 -5.57
C SER A 7 9.02 -6.47 -6.53
N LEU A 8 8.77 -5.27 -6.00
CA LEU A 8 8.73 -4.04 -6.79
C LEU A 8 10.07 -3.87 -7.55
N GLY A 9 10.02 -3.92 -8.88
CA GLY A 9 11.20 -3.82 -9.75
C GLY A 9 11.62 -5.13 -10.43
N THR A 10 10.94 -6.25 -10.19
CA THR A 10 11.12 -7.45 -11.02
C THR A 10 10.41 -7.25 -12.37
N LEU A 11 11.19 -7.25 -13.46
CA LEU A 11 10.69 -7.08 -14.81
C LEU A 11 10.31 -8.43 -15.41
N PHE A 12 9.16 -8.46 -16.05
CA PHE A 12 8.71 -9.60 -16.82
C PHE A 12 8.43 -9.14 -18.24
N ARG A 13 8.97 -9.86 -19.21
CA ARG A 13 8.55 -9.76 -20.61
C ARG A 13 7.32 -10.65 -20.78
N ILE A 14 6.28 -10.10 -21.40
CA ILE A 14 5.15 -10.91 -21.86
C ILE A 14 5.59 -11.56 -23.15
N ASP A 15 5.76 -12.88 -23.12
CA ASP A 15 6.15 -13.65 -24.32
C ASP A 15 4.90 -14.02 -25.14
N SER A 16 3.78 -14.36 -24.49
CA SER A 16 2.51 -14.61 -25.18
C SER A 16 1.29 -14.36 -24.27
N CYS A 17 0.16 -14.07 -24.90
CA CYS A 17 -1.14 -13.91 -24.26
C CYS A 17 -2.20 -14.57 -25.14
N GLU A 18 -2.77 -15.67 -24.67
CA GLU A 18 -3.70 -16.51 -25.42
C GLU A 18 -4.97 -16.74 -24.60
N TYR A 19 -6.13 -16.64 -25.24
CA TYR A 19 -7.40 -16.92 -24.58
C TYR A 19 -7.74 -18.40 -24.74
N ASN A 20 -7.93 -19.11 -23.63
CA ASN A 20 -8.33 -20.49 -23.59
C ASN A 20 -9.87 -20.57 -23.44
N ALA A 21 -10.56 -20.81 -24.55
CA ALA A 21 -12.01 -20.91 -24.59
C ALA A 21 -12.58 -22.11 -23.80
N THR A 22 -11.77 -23.14 -23.58
CA THR A 22 -12.15 -24.34 -22.80
C THR A 22 -12.18 -24.07 -21.30
N GLU A 23 -11.30 -23.21 -20.82
CA GLU A 23 -11.18 -22.85 -19.40
C GLU A 23 -11.80 -21.47 -19.09
N ASP A 24 -12.24 -20.73 -20.11
CA ASP A 24 -12.71 -19.33 -20.05
C ASP A 24 -11.72 -18.39 -19.34
N LEU A 25 -10.42 -18.58 -19.62
CA LEU A 25 -9.32 -17.87 -18.96
C LEU A 25 -8.26 -17.43 -19.97
N TRP A 26 -7.58 -16.32 -19.66
CA TRP A 26 -6.40 -15.88 -20.39
C TRP A 26 -5.15 -16.54 -19.82
N HIS A 27 -4.41 -17.23 -20.68
CA HIS A 27 -3.09 -17.79 -20.38
C HIS A 27 -2.03 -16.77 -20.81
N ILE A 28 -1.28 -16.24 -19.84
CA ILE A 28 -0.23 -15.26 -20.09
C ILE A 28 1.11 -15.89 -19.74
N LYS A 29 1.99 -16.02 -20.73
CA LYS A 29 3.35 -16.50 -20.53
C LYS A 29 4.26 -15.32 -20.23
N LEU A 30 4.85 -15.35 -19.04
CA LEU A 30 5.77 -14.33 -18.54
C LEU A 30 7.17 -14.91 -18.42
N CYS A 31 8.19 -14.15 -18.83
CA CYS A 31 9.58 -14.47 -18.63
C CYS A 31 10.26 -13.36 -17.81
N ALA A 32 10.91 -13.73 -16.70
CA ALA A 32 11.69 -12.77 -15.92
C ALA A 32 12.90 -12.31 -16.74
N THR A 33 13.13 -11.00 -16.80
CA THR A 33 14.20 -10.41 -17.62
C THR A 33 14.86 -9.23 -16.91
N ASP A 34 16.11 -8.94 -17.27
CA ASP A 34 16.91 -7.80 -16.81
C ASP A 34 17.20 -6.77 -17.93
N GLU A 35 16.71 -7.04 -19.15
CA GLU A 35 17.01 -6.28 -20.38
C GLU A 35 16.67 -4.77 -20.32
N CYS A 36 15.86 -4.34 -19.34
CA CYS A 36 15.44 -2.95 -19.16
C CYS A 36 15.77 -2.37 -17.78
N ILE A 37 16.68 -3.00 -17.01
CA ILE A 37 17.03 -2.55 -15.65
C ILE A 37 17.47 -1.08 -15.62
N ASN A 38 18.28 -0.61 -16.58
CA ASN A 38 18.80 0.75 -16.55
C ASN A 38 17.73 1.83 -16.84
N LEU A 39 16.85 1.59 -17.83
CA LEU A 39 15.73 2.49 -18.15
C LEU A 39 14.67 2.52 -17.04
N THR A 40 14.46 1.36 -16.41
CA THR A 40 13.50 1.24 -15.32
C THR A 40 14.07 1.63 -13.97
N ALA A 41 15.39 1.73 -13.79
CA ALA A 41 15.98 2.18 -12.53
C ALA A 41 15.54 3.61 -12.19
N GLU A 42 15.61 4.54 -13.15
CA GLU A 42 15.12 5.91 -12.97
C GLU A 42 13.61 5.97 -12.73
N TYR A 43 12.83 5.15 -13.43
CA TYR A 43 11.38 5.06 -13.23
C TYR A 43 11.03 4.43 -11.88
N ILE A 44 11.72 3.37 -11.47
CA ILE A 44 11.58 2.70 -10.17
C ILE A 44 12.01 3.66 -9.07
N GLU A 45 13.03 4.48 -9.27
CA GLU A 45 13.49 5.48 -8.31
C GLU A 45 12.53 6.67 -8.23
N TYR A 46 11.99 7.13 -9.36
CA TYR A 46 10.91 8.12 -9.41
C TYR A 46 9.64 7.60 -8.71
N GLN A 47 9.24 6.35 -8.99
CA GLN A 47 8.09 5.72 -8.35
C GLN A 47 8.37 5.43 -6.89
N LYS A 48 9.58 4.99 -6.51
CA LYS A 48 9.99 4.86 -5.11
C LYS A 48 9.92 6.20 -4.39
N LYS A 49 10.34 7.30 -5.03
CA LYS A 49 10.27 8.68 -4.50
C LYS A 49 8.83 9.14 -4.33
N HIS A 50 7.96 8.89 -5.32
CA HIS A 50 6.52 9.13 -5.22
C HIS A 50 5.81 8.22 -4.21
N MET A 51 6.30 7.00 -4.00
CA MET A 51 5.87 6.03 -2.98
C MET A 51 6.49 6.29 -1.60
N THR A 52 7.55 7.11 -1.51
CA THR A 52 8.03 7.65 -0.24
C THR A 52 7.17 8.84 0.17
N GLN A 53 6.74 9.66 -0.80
CA GLN A 53 5.76 10.74 -0.61
C GLN A 53 4.34 10.22 -0.35
N SER A 54 3.97 9.09 -0.95
CA SER A 54 2.73 8.35 -0.69
C SER A 54 3.07 7.03 -0.02
N ASN A 55 3.13 7.01 1.31
CA ASN A 55 3.52 5.86 2.12
C ASN A 55 3.06 4.52 1.51
N ILE A 56 3.97 3.79 0.87
CA ILE A 56 3.68 2.54 0.14
C ILE A 56 2.90 1.53 1.00
N THR A 57 3.16 1.55 2.31
CA THR A 57 2.46 0.73 3.32
C THR A 57 0.98 1.10 3.40
N LEU A 58 0.63 2.38 3.25
CA LEU A 58 -0.75 2.87 3.23
C LEU A 58 -1.48 2.38 1.96
N PHE A 59 -0.80 2.44 0.82
CA PHE A 59 -1.36 1.94 -0.44
C PHE A 59 -1.66 0.44 -0.37
N PHE A 60 -0.71 -0.37 0.09
CA PHE A 60 -0.94 -1.81 0.28
C PHE A 60 -2.02 -2.12 1.31
N GLY A 61 -2.09 -1.36 2.40
CA GLY A 61 -3.18 -1.48 3.38
C GLY A 61 -4.56 -1.30 2.75
N ASN A 62 -4.73 -0.27 1.89
CA ASN A 62 -5.98 -0.02 1.19
C ASN A 62 -6.31 -1.13 0.18
N LEU A 63 -5.32 -1.60 -0.58
CA LEU A 63 -5.52 -2.72 -1.52
C LEU A 63 -6.02 -3.97 -0.79
N LEU A 64 -5.47 -4.27 0.39
CA LEU A 64 -5.91 -5.39 1.22
C LEU A 64 -7.36 -5.22 1.70
N ILE A 65 -7.80 -4.01 2.02
CA ILE A 65 -9.23 -3.74 2.30
C ILE A 65 -10.09 -4.07 1.08
N GLU A 66 -9.71 -3.60 -0.10
CA GLU A 66 -10.46 -3.85 -1.35
C GLU A 66 -10.55 -5.35 -1.68
N MET A 67 -9.53 -6.12 -1.30
CA MET A 67 -9.51 -7.58 -1.46
C MET A 67 -10.25 -8.34 -0.33
N GLY A 68 -10.76 -7.65 0.70
CA GLY A 68 -11.40 -8.27 1.87
C GLY A 68 -10.41 -8.88 2.89
N GLU A 69 -9.11 -8.63 2.73
CA GLU A 69 -8.03 -9.16 3.56
C GLU A 69 -7.78 -8.28 4.79
N TYR A 70 -8.80 -8.13 5.63
CA TYR A 70 -8.82 -7.14 6.72
C TYR A 70 -7.76 -7.37 7.80
N VAL A 71 -7.44 -8.63 8.14
CA VAL A 71 -6.42 -8.96 9.15
C VAL A 71 -5.02 -8.57 8.67
N GLN A 72 -4.76 -8.71 7.37
CA GLN A 72 -3.49 -8.29 6.79
C GLN A 72 -3.45 -6.76 6.72
N ALA A 73 -4.52 -6.11 6.28
CA ALA A 73 -4.63 -4.65 6.26
C ALA A 73 -4.36 -4.02 7.64
N GLU A 74 -4.88 -4.62 8.73
CA GLU A 74 -4.62 -4.19 10.12
C GLU A 74 -3.13 -4.10 10.43
N ARG A 75 -2.34 -5.09 9.98
CA ARG A 75 -0.88 -5.13 10.20
C ARG A 75 -0.18 -3.98 9.46
N TYR A 76 -0.56 -3.71 8.22
CA TYR A 76 0.04 -2.64 7.42
C TYR A 76 -0.19 -1.26 8.07
N PHE A 77 -1.42 -0.95 8.51
CA PHE A 77 -1.68 0.32 9.18
C PHE A 77 -1.01 0.40 10.56
N SER A 78 -0.91 -0.72 11.28
CA SER A 78 -0.19 -0.77 12.56
C SER A 78 1.31 -0.44 12.41
N VAL A 79 1.94 -0.92 11.32
CA VAL A 79 3.34 -0.59 11.01
C VAL A 79 3.51 0.92 10.79
N ILE A 80 2.59 1.57 10.07
CA ILE A 80 2.63 3.02 9.85
C ILE A 80 2.59 3.76 11.20
N LEU A 81 1.65 3.39 12.08
CA LEU A 81 1.51 4.06 13.37
C LEU A 81 2.72 3.82 14.30
N ASN A 82 3.33 2.64 14.25
CA ASN A 82 4.52 2.33 15.06
C ASN A 82 5.77 3.05 14.54
N THR A 83 5.96 3.13 13.21
CA THR A 83 7.09 3.85 12.59
C THR A 83 6.96 5.36 12.71
N LEU A 84 5.73 5.88 12.89
CA LEU A 84 5.49 7.29 13.16
C LEU A 84 5.79 7.70 14.61
N SER A 85 6.22 6.79 15.49
CA SER A 85 6.68 7.15 16.84
C SER A 85 7.76 8.25 16.77
N PRO A 86 7.70 9.29 17.62
CA PRO A 86 8.55 10.46 17.44
C PRO A 86 10.02 10.10 17.65
N ASN A 87 10.86 10.48 16.70
CA ASN A 87 12.27 10.74 16.96
C ASN A 87 12.43 12.26 16.93
N ASP A 88 13.07 12.84 17.95
CA ASP A 88 13.01 14.28 18.23
C ASP A 88 13.58 15.17 17.11
N GLU A 89 14.45 14.63 16.24
CA GLU A 89 15.13 15.35 15.17
C GLU A 89 14.23 15.63 13.94
N GLU A 90 13.30 14.73 13.60
CA GLU A 90 12.46 14.82 12.39
C GLU A 90 11.21 15.70 12.59
N MET A 91 10.83 15.94 13.85
CA MET A 91 9.73 16.83 14.24
C MET A 91 10.01 18.31 13.94
N ALA A 92 11.29 18.69 13.77
CA ALA A 92 11.70 20.08 13.61
C ALA A 92 11.31 20.69 12.25
N CYS A 93 11.05 19.86 11.22
CA CYS A 93 10.69 20.34 9.90
C CYS A 93 9.17 20.33 9.69
N ILE A 94 8.57 21.51 9.52
CA ILE A 94 7.12 21.70 9.35
C ILE A 94 6.55 20.85 8.20
N PHE A 95 7.28 20.70 7.09
CA PHE A 95 6.83 19.88 5.96
C PHE A 95 6.68 18.40 6.33
N PHE A 96 7.72 17.82 6.95
CA PHE A 96 7.68 16.42 7.41
C PHE A 96 6.64 16.22 8.51
N TYR A 97 6.42 17.21 9.38
CA TYR A 97 5.35 17.17 10.38
C TYR A 97 3.96 17.01 9.75
N PHE A 98 3.62 17.86 8.77
CA PHE A 98 2.31 17.83 8.11
C PHE A 98 2.10 16.53 7.32
N GLU A 99 3.11 16.07 6.60
CA GLU A 99 3.05 14.83 5.83
C GLU A 99 2.88 13.59 6.74
N ARG A 100 3.58 13.56 7.88
CA ARG A 100 3.42 12.52 8.91
C ARG A 100 2.02 12.54 9.54
N ARG A 101 1.48 13.73 9.82
CA ARG A 101 0.13 13.86 10.40
C ARG A 101 -0.94 13.39 9.40
N ALA A 102 -0.82 13.76 8.13
CA ALA A 102 -1.72 13.33 7.07
C ALA A 102 -1.67 11.81 6.84
N SER A 103 -0.48 11.21 6.86
CA SER A 103 -0.33 9.75 6.74
C SER A 103 -0.86 8.99 7.96
N ALA A 104 -0.65 9.53 9.18
CA ALA A 104 -1.25 9.01 10.41
C ALA A 104 -2.78 9.02 10.34
N GLY A 105 -3.38 10.15 9.93
CA GLY A 105 -4.83 10.30 9.77
C GLY A 105 -5.39 9.25 8.80
N LYS A 106 -4.78 9.13 7.62
CA LYS A 106 -5.19 8.12 6.63
C LYS A 106 -5.08 6.69 7.15
N ALA A 107 -4.01 6.35 7.88
CA ALA A 107 -3.82 5.01 8.44
C ALA A 107 -4.83 4.70 9.54
N ILE A 108 -5.14 5.66 10.42
CA ILE A 108 -6.17 5.52 11.46
C ILE A 108 -7.55 5.36 10.82
N ASN A 109 -7.86 6.12 9.77
CA ASN A 109 -9.10 5.94 9.02
C ASN A 109 -9.20 4.53 8.40
N GLY A 110 -8.10 4.03 7.81
CA GLY A 110 -8.00 2.66 7.29
C GLY A 110 -8.27 1.59 8.35
N LEU A 111 -7.74 1.77 9.58
CA LEU A 111 -8.08 0.91 10.72
C LEU A 111 -9.56 0.99 11.10
N GLY A 112 -10.18 2.17 11.00
CA GLY A 112 -11.61 2.35 11.22
C GLY A 112 -12.45 1.48 10.29
N VAL A 113 -12.12 1.48 8.99
CA VAL A 113 -12.76 0.61 7.99
C VAL A 113 -12.52 -0.86 8.33
N VAL A 114 -11.27 -1.26 8.57
CA VAL A 114 -10.92 -2.64 8.94
C VAL A 114 -11.71 -3.12 10.16
N TYR A 115 -11.81 -2.31 11.22
CA TYR A 115 -12.56 -2.67 12.42
C TYR A 115 -14.07 -2.72 12.19
N SER A 116 -14.61 -1.88 11.32
CA SER A 116 -16.02 -1.94 10.94
C SER A 116 -16.35 -3.27 10.26
N GLU A 117 -15.54 -3.66 9.28
CA GLU A 117 -15.70 -4.92 8.53
C GLU A 117 -15.51 -6.16 9.41
N LEU A 118 -14.62 -6.08 10.42
CA LEU A 118 -14.44 -7.13 11.44
C LEU A 118 -15.53 -7.12 12.53
N GLY A 119 -16.55 -6.27 12.45
CA GLY A 119 -17.63 -6.15 13.44
C GLY A 119 -17.23 -5.50 14.77
N ARG A 120 -16.04 -4.91 14.86
CA ARG A 120 -15.48 -4.26 16.07
C ARG A 120 -15.90 -2.79 16.14
N GLN A 121 -17.20 -2.53 16.20
CA GLN A 121 -17.79 -1.21 16.02
C GLN A 121 -17.27 -0.12 16.97
N ASN A 122 -17.02 -0.46 18.25
CA ASN A 122 -16.49 0.51 19.21
C ASN A 122 -15.08 1.00 18.83
N LYS A 123 -14.22 0.10 18.31
CA LYS A 123 -12.88 0.46 17.85
C LYS A 123 -12.93 1.26 16.55
N ALA A 124 -13.84 0.90 15.64
CA ALA A 124 -14.04 1.64 14.40
C ALA A 124 -14.41 3.11 14.68
N LYS A 125 -15.36 3.33 15.59
CA LYS A 125 -15.78 4.67 16.01
C LYS A 125 -14.62 5.48 16.62
N ASP A 126 -13.83 4.88 17.49
CA ASP A 126 -12.63 5.53 18.06
C ASP A 126 -11.64 5.94 16.96
N CYS A 127 -11.38 5.05 16.00
CA CYS A 127 -10.52 5.36 14.86
C CYS A 127 -11.06 6.52 14.03
N PHE A 128 -12.33 6.51 13.64
CA PHE A 128 -12.90 7.61 12.85
C PHE A 128 -12.83 8.96 13.59
N GLN A 129 -13.12 8.96 14.90
CA GLN A 129 -13.00 10.17 15.70
C GLN A 129 -11.56 10.71 15.72
N ARG A 130 -10.59 9.83 16.01
CA ARG A 130 -9.17 10.20 16.05
C ARG A 130 -8.63 10.65 14.70
N SER A 131 -9.15 10.10 13.61
CA SER A 131 -8.77 10.52 12.27
C SER A 131 -9.24 11.94 11.96
N MET A 132 -10.42 12.34 12.43
CA MET A 132 -10.95 13.69 12.23
C MET A 132 -10.10 14.75 12.94
N ASP A 133 -9.53 14.42 14.10
CA ASP A 133 -8.65 15.34 14.84
C ASP A 133 -7.28 15.57 14.14
N LEU A 134 -6.99 14.82 13.09
CA LEU A 134 -5.75 14.87 12.31
C LEU A 134 -5.90 15.56 10.94
N TYR A 135 -7.13 15.88 10.53
CA TYR A 135 -7.46 16.67 9.34
C TYR A 135 -7.76 18.12 9.71
#